data_AF-A0A954L6G5-F1
#
_entry.id   AF-A0A954L6G5-F1
#
_cell.length_a   1.000
_cell.length_b   1.000
_cell.length_c   1.000
_cell.angle_alpha   90.00
_cell.angle_beta   90.00
_cell.angle_gamma   90.00
#
_symmetry.space_group_name_H-M   'P 1'
#
loop_
_entity.id
_entity.type
_entity.pdbx_description
1 polymer ?
#
loop_
_entity_poly.entity_id
_entity_poly.type
_entity_poly.pdbx_seq_one_letter_code
_entity_poly.pdbx_strand_id
1 'polypeptide(L)'
;MTVDRVNTTGTIWLGTTVGCAQCHNHKYDPLTTKEYYQLFAFFNQGPMETRQQGKEMGMAGLVAIGPTLPVNLTAEDQAVLKDETQMYRARLAELESQVRSQAAALLKRRADAVPEKIRARLESDDSMSLAECKEVVTKVIKRSGLNSEVEKIEIMADRLKAARGKDLRIMQDLPEWVPT
;
A
#
# COMPACT_ATOMS: atom_id res chain seq x y z
N MET A 1 9.37 -8.22 19.26
CA MET A 1 9.88 -9.27 18.37
C MET A 1 11.36 -9.61 18.63
N THR A 2 12.32 -8.66 18.66
CA THR A 2 13.74 -9.00 18.93
C THR A 2 13.98 -9.66 20.29
N VAL A 3 13.29 -9.20 21.36
CA VAL A 3 13.35 -9.82 22.70
C VAL A 3 12.92 -11.28 22.66
N ASP A 4 11.84 -11.60 21.95
CA ASP A 4 11.34 -12.97 21.83
C ASP A 4 12.35 -13.88 21.13
N ARG A 5 13.06 -13.38 20.11
CA ARG A 5 14.10 -14.14 19.41
C ARG A 5 15.25 -14.50 20.34
N VAL A 6 15.70 -13.56 21.18
CA VAL A 6 16.76 -13.80 22.18
C VAL A 6 16.31 -14.85 23.20
N ASN A 7 15.14 -14.65 23.80
CA ASN A 7 14.62 -15.50 24.88
C ASN A 7 14.31 -16.91 24.39
N THR A 8 13.67 -17.03 23.22
CA THR A 8 13.32 -18.31 22.61
C THR A 8 14.58 -19.06 22.19
N THR A 9 15.57 -18.37 21.62
CA THR A 9 16.85 -19.01 21.26
C THR A 9 17.57 -19.53 22.51
N GLY A 10 17.66 -18.70 23.56
CA GLY A 10 18.27 -19.12 24.82
C GLY A 10 17.58 -20.34 25.43
N THR A 11 16.25 -20.32 25.47
CA THR A 11 15.46 -21.39 26.10
C THR A 11 15.51 -22.70 25.29
N ILE A 12 15.29 -22.64 23.98
CA ILE A 12 15.15 -23.83 23.14
C ILE A 12 16.51 -24.43 22.76
N TRP A 13 17.48 -23.59 22.40
CA TRP A 13 18.74 -24.07 21.81
C TRP A 13 19.88 -24.15 22.81
N LEU A 14 19.90 -23.25 23.80
CA LEU A 14 20.97 -23.20 24.81
C LEU A 14 20.53 -23.82 26.15
N GLY A 15 19.25 -24.19 26.29
CA GLY A 15 18.70 -24.76 27.52
C GLY A 15 18.79 -23.84 28.74
N THR A 16 18.90 -22.51 28.53
CA THR A 16 19.05 -21.52 29.61
C THR A 16 18.03 -20.39 29.47
N THR A 17 17.58 -19.86 30.61
CA THR A 17 16.59 -18.78 30.69
C THR A 17 17.26 -17.41 30.66
N VAL A 18 17.86 -17.05 29.52
CA VAL A 18 18.54 -15.75 29.36
C VAL A 18 17.65 -14.53 29.61
N GLY A 19 16.31 -14.68 29.56
CA GLY A 19 15.37 -13.57 29.74
C GLY A 19 15.47 -12.82 31.07
N CYS A 20 15.89 -13.48 32.16
CA CYS A 20 16.10 -12.75 33.43
C CYS A 20 17.27 -11.76 33.34
N ALA A 21 18.24 -12.02 32.44
CA ALA A 21 19.39 -11.15 32.23
C ALA A 21 19.02 -9.78 31.61
N GLN A 22 17.79 -9.61 31.11
CA GLN A 22 17.30 -8.40 30.46
C GLN A 22 17.32 -7.16 31.38
N CYS A 23 17.01 -7.36 32.66
CA CYS A 23 16.86 -6.27 33.64
C CYS A 23 17.95 -6.26 34.71
N HIS A 24 18.55 -7.41 35.01
CA HIS A 24 19.62 -7.57 36.01
C HIS A 24 20.53 -8.72 35.61
N ASN A 25 21.71 -8.88 36.21
CA ASN A 25 22.53 -10.07 35.97
C ASN A 25 21.76 -11.33 36.37
N HIS A 26 21.85 -12.39 35.57
CA HIS A 26 21.10 -13.62 35.81
C HIS A 26 21.41 -14.18 37.20
N LYS A 27 20.37 -14.65 37.90
CA LYS A 27 20.46 -15.00 39.33
C LYS A 27 21.34 -16.23 39.59
N TYR A 28 21.23 -17.23 38.73
CA TYR A 28 21.83 -18.56 38.95
C TYR A 28 22.98 -18.87 37.99
N ASP A 29 22.98 -18.24 36.82
CA ASP A 29 23.95 -18.51 35.76
C ASP A 29 24.88 -17.31 35.65
N PRO A 30 26.15 -17.49 35.27
CA PRO A 30 27.12 -16.41 35.12
C PRO A 30 26.87 -15.62 33.82
N LEU A 31 25.64 -15.14 33.62
CA LEU A 31 25.22 -14.31 32.49
C LEU A 31 24.92 -12.90 32.98
N THR A 32 25.65 -11.94 32.45
CA THR A 32 25.47 -10.53 32.74
C THR A 32 24.41 -9.89 31.83
N THR A 33 23.83 -8.78 32.28
CA THR A 33 22.96 -7.96 31.43
C THR A 33 23.68 -7.48 30.18
N LYS A 34 25.00 -7.24 30.25
CA LYS A 34 25.81 -6.87 29.10
C LYS A 34 25.81 -7.96 28.03
N GLU A 35 26.02 -9.21 28.42
CA GLU A 35 26.02 -10.36 27.49
C GLU A 35 24.64 -10.58 26.88
N TYR A 36 23.57 -10.38 27.66
CA TYR A 36 22.20 -10.40 27.12
C TYR A 36 22.01 -9.38 26.00
N TYR A 37 22.43 -8.12 26.20
CA TYR A 37 22.28 -7.09 25.16
C TYR A 37 23.27 -7.26 23.99
N GLN A 38 24.39 -7.95 24.18
CA GLN A 38 25.26 -8.37 23.07
C GLN A 38 24.57 -9.41 22.19
N LEU A 39 23.91 -10.40 22.79
CA LEU A 39 23.10 -11.37 22.05
C LEU A 39 21.87 -10.71 21.41
N PHE A 40 21.23 -9.78 22.09
CA PHE A 40 20.15 -8.96 21.51
C PHE A 40 20.61 -8.21 20.26
N ALA A 41 21.79 -7.58 20.31
CA ALA A 41 22.33 -6.83 19.19
C ALA A 41 22.56 -7.72 17.95
N PHE A 42 22.89 -9.00 18.12
CA PHE A 42 22.99 -9.95 17.01
C PHE A 42 21.64 -10.14 16.28
N PHE A 43 20.54 -10.32 17.02
CA PHE A 43 19.21 -10.47 16.42
C PHE A 43 18.60 -9.14 15.95
N ASN A 44 19.10 -8.01 16.45
CA ASN A 44 18.60 -6.68 16.10
C ASN A 44 19.22 -6.10 14.81
N GLN A 45 19.67 -6.97 13.90
CA GLN A 45 20.25 -6.60 12.60
C GLN A 45 19.29 -6.86 11.43
N GLY A 46 18.11 -7.44 11.69
CA GLY A 46 17.12 -7.76 10.67
C GLY A 46 16.40 -6.52 10.11
N PRO A 47 15.83 -6.63 8.89
CA PRO A 47 14.94 -5.61 8.35
C PRO A 47 13.70 -5.45 9.24
N MET A 48 12.99 -4.33 9.12
CA MET A 48 11.74 -4.13 9.82
C MET A 48 10.70 -5.16 9.37
N GLU A 49 10.25 -6.00 10.30
CA GLU A 49 9.26 -7.07 10.04
C GLU A 49 7.82 -6.54 10.08
N THR A 50 7.60 -5.34 10.62
CA THR A 50 6.29 -4.70 10.70
C THR A 50 6.37 -3.20 10.46
N ARG A 51 5.33 -2.62 9.85
CA ARG A 51 5.19 -1.17 9.67
C ARG A 51 3.78 -0.72 9.97
N GLN A 52 3.66 0.50 10.50
CA GLN A 52 2.37 1.16 10.63
C GLN A 52 1.83 1.55 9.25
N GLN A 53 0.66 1.03 8.90
CA GLN A 53 -0.10 1.44 7.73
C GLN A 53 -1.27 2.33 8.17
N GLY A 54 -1.48 3.43 7.44
CA GLY A 54 -2.52 4.41 7.75
C GLY A 54 -2.06 5.51 8.71
N LYS A 55 -3.00 6.39 9.08
CA LYS A 55 -2.76 7.53 9.98
C LYS A 55 -2.98 7.20 11.45
N GLU A 56 -3.68 6.10 11.74
CA GLU A 56 -3.99 5.68 13.10
C GLU A 56 -2.82 4.86 13.67
N MET A 57 -2.35 5.24 14.85
CA MET A 57 -1.31 4.51 15.58
C MET A 57 -1.97 3.45 16.47
N GLY A 58 -1.50 2.21 16.38
CA GLY A 58 -2.04 1.10 17.18
C GLY A 58 -1.83 -0.26 16.52
N MET A 59 -2.07 -1.33 17.28
CA MET A 59 -1.88 -2.71 16.82
C MET A 59 -2.71 -3.04 15.58
N ALA A 60 -3.90 -2.44 15.43
CA ALA A 60 -4.76 -2.63 14.26
C ALA A 60 -4.15 -2.10 12.95
N GLY A 61 -3.22 -1.14 13.03
CA GLY A 61 -2.52 -0.59 11.87
C GLY A 61 -1.15 -1.21 11.62
N LEU A 62 -0.71 -2.19 12.40
CA LEU A 62 0.56 -2.88 12.17
C LEU A 62 0.41 -3.92 11.07
N VAL A 63 1.14 -3.75 9.98
CA VAL A 63 1.19 -4.70 8.87
C VAL A 63 2.53 -5.41 8.87
N ALA A 64 2.49 -6.74 8.78
CA ALA A 64 3.69 -7.56 8.62
C ALA A 64 4.30 -7.32 7.22
N ILE A 65 5.56 -6.88 7.21
CA ILE A 65 6.41 -6.78 6.03
C ILE A 65 7.36 -7.99 6.08
N GLY A 66 6.82 -9.15 5.70
CA GLY A 66 7.61 -10.36 5.52
C GLY A 66 8.37 -10.35 4.18
N PRO A 67 9.29 -11.31 3.97
CA PRO A 67 9.89 -11.51 2.67
C PRO A 67 8.80 -11.86 1.64
N THR A 68 8.87 -11.22 0.48
CA THR A 68 8.00 -11.52 -0.66
C THR A 68 8.74 -12.37 -1.68
N LEU A 69 7.98 -13.23 -2.38
CA LEU A 69 8.45 -13.98 -3.53
C LEU A 69 7.70 -13.50 -4.78
N PRO A 70 8.39 -13.00 -5.81
CA PRO A 70 7.75 -12.68 -7.07
C PRO A 70 7.30 -13.99 -7.74
N VAL A 71 6.04 -14.04 -8.14
CA VAL A 71 5.48 -15.19 -8.85
C VAL A 71 4.89 -14.77 -10.19
N ASN A 72 4.89 -15.71 -11.13
CA ASN A 72 4.23 -15.50 -12.41
C ASN A 72 2.72 -15.51 -12.23
N LEU A 73 2.03 -14.60 -12.93
CA LEU A 73 0.57 -14.55 -12.97
C LEU A 73 0.02 -15.81 -13.66
N THR A 74 -0.94 -16.46 -13.02
CA THR A 74 -1.67 -17.59 -13.63
C THR A 74 -2.63 -17.10 -14.71
N ALA A 75 -3.18 -18.01 -15.50
CA ALA A 75 -4.23 -17.67 -16.48
C ALA A 75 -5.48 -17.06 -15.81
N GLU A 76 -5.81 -17.52 -14.61
CA GLU A 76 -6.91 -16.98 -13.79
C GLU A 76 -6.61 -15.56 -13.33
N ASP A 77 -5.41 -15.31 -12.79
CA ASP A 77 -4.97 -13.95 -12.39
C ASP A 77 -5.04 -12.98 -13.59
N GLN A 78 -4.60 -13.43 -14.77
CA GLN A 78 -4.65 -12.64 -15.99
C GLN A 78 -6.08 -12.36 -16.47
N ALA A 79 -7.02 -13.29 -16.25
CA ALA A 79 -8.44 -13.09 -16.57
C ALA A 79 -9.06 -12.03 -15.65
N VAL A 80 -8.80 -12.10 -14.35
CA VAL A 80 -9.23 -11.11 -13.36
C VAL A 80 -8.67 -9.73 -13.71
N LEU A 81 -7.36 -9.64 -13.99
CA LEU A 81 -6.71 -8.38 -14.38
C LEU A 81 -7.32 -7.76 -15.64
N LYS A 82 -7.72 -8.58 -16.62
CA LYS A 82 -8.39 -8.10 -17.84
C LYS A 82 -9.75 -7.49 -17.50
N ASP A 83 -10.54 -8.17 -16.68
CA ASP A 83 -11.86 -7.69 -16.26
C ASP A 83 -11.75 -6.38 -15.45
N GLU A 84 -10.87 -6.34 -14.44
CA GLU A 84 -10.60 -5.13 -13.67
C GLU A 84 -10.11 -3.96 -14.55
N THR A 85 -9.27 -4.25 -15.55
CA THR A 85 -8.80 -3.24 -16.50
C THR A 85 -9.96 -2.71 -17.36
N GLN A 86 -10.90 -3.57 -17.77
CA GLN A 86 -12.08 -3.17 -18.52
C GLN A 86 -13.01 -2.29 -17.66
N MET A 87 -13.23 -2.67 -16.39
CA MET A 87 -13.99 -1.86 -15.44
C MET A 87 -13.36 -0.48 -15.21
N TYR A 88 -12.04 -0.42 -15.03
CA TYR A 88 -11.31 0.83 -14.89
C TYR A 88 -11.46 1.74 -16.11
N ARG A 89 -11.32 1.19 -17.32
CA ARG A 89 -11.50 1.94 -18.56
C ARG A 89 -12.92 2.48 -18.70
N ALA A 90 -13.94 1.69 -18.36
CA ALA A 90 -15.33 2.13 -18.38
C ALA A 90 -15.58 3.30 -17.41
N ARG A 91 -15.08 3.20 -16.18
CA ARG A 91 -15.19 4.29 -15.18
C ARG A 91 -14.44 5.55 -15.58
N LEU A 92 -13.27 5.41 -16.21
CA LEU A 92 -12.50 6.55 -16.70
C LEU A 92 -13.26 7.28 -17.83
N ALA A 93 -13.86 6.54 -18.77
CA ALA A 93 -14.67 7.11 -19.83
C ALA A 93 -15.93 7.83 -19.28
N GLU A 94 -16.56 7.26 -18.26
CA GLU A 94 -17.70 7.90 -17.58
C GLU A 94 -17.26 9.19 -16.87
N LEU A 95 -16.15 9.16 -16.13
CA LEU A 95 -15.59 10.35 -15.48
C LEU A 95 -15.25 11.42 -16.51
N GLU A 96 -14.64 11.05 -17.63
CA GLU A 96 -14.31 12.00 -18.69
C GLU A 96 -15.56 12.69 -19.24
N SER A 97 -16.64 11.94 -19.50
CA SER A 97 -17.92 12.50 -19.93
C SER A 97 -18.52 13.47 -18.90
N GLN A 98 -18.46 13.12 -17.62
CA GLN A 98 -18.91 13.99 -16.53
C GLN A 98 -18.06 15.26 -16.41
N VAL A 99 -16.74 15.15 -16.55
CA VAL A 99 -15.82 16.29 -16.54
C VAL A 99 -16.09 17.21 -17.73
N ARG A 100 -16.21 16.67 -18.94
CA ARG A 100 -16.49 17.45 -20.16
C ARG A 100 -17.82 18.16 -20.09
N SER A 101 -18.88 17.49 -19.64
CA SER A 101 -20.22 18.11 -19.52
C SER A 101 -20.24 19.26 -18.51
N GLN A 102 -19.62 19.08 -17.34
CA GLN A 102 -19.52 20.14 -16.32
C GLN A 102 -18.60 21.27 -16.77
N ALA A 103 -17.46 20.95 -17.41
CA ALA A 103 -16.54 21.95 -17.91
C ALA A 103 -17.14 22.77 -19.05
N ALA A 104 -17.92 22.17 -19.95
CA ALA A 104 -18.67 22.87 -20.99
C ALA A 104 -19.72 23.82 -20.40
N ALA A 105 -20.42 23.40 -19.33
CA ALA A 105 -21.36 24.27 -18.62
C ALA A 105 -20.66 25.48 -17.96
N LEU A 106 -19.45 25.28 -17.43
CA LEU A 106 -18.63 26.36 -16.87
C LEU A 106 -18.08 27.29 -17.96
N LEU A 107 -17.59 26.77 -19.08
CA LEU A 107 -17.13 27.58 -20.22
C LEU A 107 -18.22 28.53 -20.73
N LYS A 108 -19.48 28.07 -20.78
CA LYS A 108 -20.63 28.91 -21.15
C LYS A 108 -20.90 30.05 -20.16
N ARG A 109 -20.63 29.85 -18.88
CA ARG A 109 -20.95 30.82 -17.81
C ARG A 109 -19.79 31.76 -17.47
N ARG A 110 -18.56 31.26 -17.55
CA ARG A 110 -17.36 31.96 -17.08
C ARG A 110 -16.10 31.47 -17.80
N ALA A 111 -16.05 31.72 -19.11
CA ALA A 111 -14.92 31.34 -19.96
C ALA A 111 -13.56 31.87 -19.44
N ASP A 112 -13.54 33.09 -18.91
CA ASP A 112 -12.33 33.79 -18.45
C ASP A 112 -11.68 33.13 -17.22
N ALA A 113 -12.43 32.31 -16.48
CA ALA A 113 -11.93 31.61 -15.29
C ALA A 113 -11.25 30.27 -15.63
N VAL A 114 -11.26 29.83 -16.89
CA VAL A 114 -10.65 28.57 -17.33
C VAL A 114 -9.29 28.86 -17.96
N PRO A 115 -8.19 28.25 -17.48
CA PRO A 115 -6.88 28.39 -18.11
C PRO A 115 -6.90 27.97 -19.59
N GLU A 116 -6.22 28.73 -20.45
CA GLU A 116 -6.19 28.52 -21.91
C GLU A 116 -5.77 27.09 -22.30
N LYS A 117 -4.78 26.53 -21.60
CA LYS A 117 -4.32 25.14 -21.79
C LYS A 117 -5.41 24.10 -21.55
N ILE A 118 -6.28 24.33 -20.57
CA ILE A 118 -7.38 23.40 -20.24
C ILE A 118 -8.52 23.59 -21.25
N ARG A 119 -8.77 24.82 -21.67
CA ARG A 119 -9.76 25.12 -22.70
C ARG A 119 -9.44 24.44 -24.03
N ALA A 120 -8.20 24.56 -24.51
CA ALA A 120 -7.75 23.89 -25.73
C ALA A 120 -7.92 22.37 -25.70
N ARG A 121 -7.71 21.74 -24.53
CA ARG A 121 -7.92 20.29 -24.32
C ARG A 121 -9.39 19.88 -24.25
N LEU A 122 -10.25 20.74 -23.71
CA LEU A 122 -11.68 20.48 -23.67
C LEU A 122 -12.33 20.65 -25.05
N GLU A 123 -11.75 21.52 -25.88
CA GLU A 123 -12.14 21.75 -27.27
C GLU A 123 -11.57 20.68 -28.22
N SER A 124 -10.55 19.91 -27.81
CA SER A 124 -10.07 18.73 -28.55
C SER A 124 -10.92 17.50 -28.25
N ASP A 125 -11.18 16.69 -29.29
CA ASP A 125 -11.90 15.41 -29.22
C ASP A 125 -11.03 14.25 -28.66
N ASP A 126 -9.78 14.52 -28.30
CA ASP A 126 -8.85 13.50 -27.77
C ASP A 126 -9.24 13.05 -26.36
N SER A 127 -9.18 11.74 -26.10
CA SER A 127 -9.46 11.17 -24.76
C SER A 127 -8.53 11.72 -23.69
N MET A 128 -9.08 12.07 -22.53
CA MET A 128 -8.31 12.61 -21.40
C MET A 128 -7.80 11.52 -20.47
N SER A 129 -6.55 11.63 -20.03
CA SER A 129 -6.01 10.78 -18.96
C SER A 129 -6.61 11.12 -17.59
N LEU A 130 -6.46 10.20 -16.62
CA LEU A 130 -6.90 10.42 -15.23
C LEU A 130 -6.27 11.67 -14.61
N ALA A 131 -4.98 11.91 -14.87
CA ALA A 131 -4.26 13.08 -14.37
C ALA A 131 -4.83 14.38 -14.94
N GLU A 132 -5.20 14.38 -16.22
CA GLU A 132 -5.83 15.54 -16.87
C GLU A 132 -7.24 15.77 -16.34
N CYS A 133 -8.03 14.71 -16.16
CA CYS A 133 -9.35 14.80 -15.51
C CYS A 133 -9.23 15.40 -14.10
N LYS A 134 -8.26 14.94 -13.30
CA LYS A 134 -7.98 15.49 -11.96
C LYS A 134 -7.57 16.96 -12.02
N GLU A 135 -6.74 17.35 -12.98
CA GLU A 135 -6.32 18.74 -13.16
C GLU A 135 -7.54 19.65 -13.43
N VAL A 136 -8.45 19.23 -14.31
CA VAL A 136 -9.68 19.99 -14.61
C VAL A 136 -10.60 20.08 -13.38
N VAL A 137 -10.82 18.96 -12.70
CA VAL A 137 -11.69 18.94 -11.51
C VAL A 137 -11.14 19.84 -10.41
N THR A 138 -9.84 19.77 -10.12
CA THR A 138 -9.22 20.53 -9.02
C THR A 138 -9.01 22.01 -9.34
N LYS A 139 -8.60 22.36 -10.57
CA LYS A 139 -8.29 23.76 -10.92
C LYS A 139 -9.48 24.53 -11.47
N VAL A 140 -10.44 23.87 -12.11
CA VAL A 140 -11.57 24.54 -12.78
C VAL A 140 -12.87 24.33 -12.02
N ILE A 141 -13.24 23.08 -11.75
CA ILE A 141 -14.55 22.76 -11.17
C ILE A 141 -14.59 23.07 -9.66
N LYS A 142 -13.49 22.81 -8.93
CA LYS A 142 -13.20 23.17 -7.52
C LYS A 142 -14.18 22.69 -6.42
N ARG A 143 -15.49 22.63 -6.66
CA ARG A 143 -16.55 22.26 -5.71
C ARG A 143 -17.57 21.33 -6.37
N SER A 144 -17.15 20.12 -6.71
CA SER A 144 -18.03 19.07 -7.24
C SER A 144 -17.86 17.76 -6.50
N GLY A 145 -18.90 16.91 -6.54
CA GLY A 145 -18.82 15.51 -6.10
C GLY A 145 -17.85 14.66 -6.93
N LEU A 146 -17.23 15.23 -7.99
CA LEU A 146 -16.26 14.54 -8.83
C LEU A 146 -14.93 14.31 -8.11
N ASN A 147 -14.60 15.07 -7.06
CA ASN A 147 -13.35 14.85 -6.30
C ASN A 147 -13.30 13.44 -5.70
N SER A 148 -14.41 12.96 -5.12
CA SER A 148 -14.48 11.60 -4.58
C SER A 148 -14.47 10.53 -5.66
N GLU A 149 -15.01 10.82 -6.85
CA GLU A 149 -14.95 9.87 -7.97
C GLU A 149 -13.54 9.76 -8.57
N VAL A 150 -12.84 10.89 -8.70
CA VAL A 150 -11.42 10.91 -9.06
C VAL A 150 -10.60 10.08 -8.07
N GLU A 151 -10.80 10.29 -6.77
CA GLU A 151 -10.08 9.54 -5.72
C GLU A 151 -10.35 8.03 -5.80
N LYS A 152 -11.61 7.62 -6.00
CA LYS A 152 -11.96 6.21 -6.19
C LYS A 152 -11.26 5.60 -7.40
N ILE A 153 -11.18 6.33 -8.51
CA ILE A 153 -10.53 5.86 -9.74
C ILE A 153 -9.00 5.83 -9.58
N GLU A 154 -8.40 6.76 -8.83
CA GLU A 154 -6.99 6.72 -8.44
C GLU A 154 -6.67 5.46 -7.63
N ILE A 155 -7.50 5.14 -6.64
CA ILE A 155 -7.35 3.90 -5.86
C ILE A 155 -7.43 2.67 -6.77
N MET A 156 -8.34 2.66 -7.74
CA MET A 156 -8.43 1.56 -8.72
C MET A 156 -7.19 1.47 -9.61
N ALA A 157 -6.64 2.60 -10.07
CA ALA A 157 -5.42 2.63 -10.85
C ALA A 157 -4.23 2.08 -10.07
N ASP A 158 -4.10 2.44 -8.79
CA ASP A 158 -3.05 1.95 -7.90
C ASP A 158 -3.19 0.45 -7.64
N ARG A 159 -4.42 -0.04 -7.45
CA ARG A 159 -4.71 -1.48 -7.32
C ARG A 159 -4.33 -2.25 -8.57
N LEU A 160 -4.71 -1.78 -9.76
CA LEU A 160 -4.33 -2.40 -11.04
C LEU A 160 -2.81 -2.40 -11.25
N LYS A 161 -2.13 -1.32 -10.87
CA LYS A 161 -0.67 -1.24 -10.94
C LYS A 161 -0.01 -2.27 -10.02
N ALA A 162 -0.52 -2.39 -8.78
CA ALA A 162 -0.05 -3.40 -7.84
C ALA A 162 -0.33 -4.81 -8.35
N ALA A 163 -1.52 -5.09 -8.85
CA ALA A 163 -1.93 -6.42 -9.29
C ALA A 163 -1.17 -6.93 -10.54
N ARG A 164 -0.54 -6.04 -11.33
CA ARG A 164 0.38 -6.44 -12.42
C ARG A 164 1.66 -7.12 -11.92
N GLY A 165 2.07 -6.87 -10.67
CA GLY A 165 3.16 -7.58 -10.01
C GLY A 165 2.60 -8.44 -8.88
N LYS A 166 2.65 -9.77 -9.02
CA LYS A 166 2.18 -10.66 -7.96
C LYS A 166 3.36 -11.04 -7.07
N ASP A 167 3.38 -10.41 -5.90
CA ASP A 167 4.30 -10.74 -4.81
C ASP A 167 3.53 -11.54 -3.75
N LEU A 168 3.96 -12.77 -3.49
CA LEU A 168 3.39 -13.59 -2.42
C LEU A 168 4.20 -13.41 -1.15
N ARG A 169 3.54 -13.22 -0.01
CA ARG A 169 4.21 -13.25 1.29
C ARG A 169 4.41 -14.71 1.72
N ILE A 170 5.68 -15.07 1.88
CA ILE A 170 6.09 -16.39 2.34
C ILE A 170 5.51 -16.61 3.75
N MET A 171 4.85 -17.76 3.97
CA MET A 171 4.11 -18.16 5.18
C MET A 171 2.70 -17.55 5.38
N GLN A 172 2.25 -16.60 4.56
CA GLN A 172 0.87 -16.07 4.65
C GLN A 172 0.02 -16.47 3.46
N ASP A 173 0.55 -16.29 2.26
CA ASP A 173 -0.22 -16.42 1.02
C ASP A 173 0.06 -17.76 0.31
N LEU A 174 1.02 -18.56 0.83
CA LEU A 174 1.38 -19.86 0.29
C LEU A 174 0.43 -20.95 0.80
N PRO A 175 -0.31 -21.65 -0.08
CA PRO A 175 -1.31 -22.64 0.32
C PRO A 175 -0.77 -23.73 1.25
N GLU A 176 0.47 -24.16 1.04
CA GLU A 176 1.11 -25.24 1.80
C GLU A 176 1.48 -24.85 3.24
N TRP A 177 1.42 -23.57 3.59
CA TRP A 177 1.69 -23.06 4.95
C TRP A 177 0.45 -22.55 5.67
N VAL A 178 -0.71 -22.49 4.99
CA VAL A 178 -2.00 -22.14 5.62
C VAL A 178 -2.56 -23.41 6.27
N PRO A 179 -2.72 -23.46 7.61
CA PRO A 179 -3.31 -24.62 8.28
C PRO A 179 -4.74 -24.84 7.75
N THR A 180 -5.03 -26.06 7.30
CA THR A 180 -6.39 -26.51 6.92
C THR A 180 -7.30 -26.65 8.13
#